data_AF-A0A5C4UWE9-F1
#
_entry.id   AF-A0A5C4UWE9-F1
#
_cell.length_a   1.000
_cell.length_b   1.000
_cell.length_c   1.000
_cell.angle_alpha   90.00
_cell.angle_beta   90.00
_cell.angle_gamma   90.00
#
_symmetry.space_group_name_H-M   'P 1'
#
loop_
_entity.id
_entity.type
_entity.pdbx_description
1 polymer ?
#
loop_
_entity_poly.entity_id
_entity_poly.type
_entity_poly.pdbx_seq_one_letter_code
_entity_poly.pdbx_strand_id
1 'polypeptide(L)'
;MTTDPEFVFEQVQIGKGLRPLAQHGFLVVDRGTLTLLDSERQPIDSGPLHQVVAKKIRFTGGKSVSLTVNGTKYNAAPGWGARGVFVLPGDSAHVKSAAEALLHLVATGGGQVG
;
A
#
# COMPACT_ATOMS: atom_id res chain seq x y z
N MET A 1 20.78 -1.66 14.89
CA MET A 1 19.80 -0.56 14.88
C MET A 1 18.82 -0.88 13.78
N THR A 2 17.65 -1.41 14.11
CA THR A 2 16.62 -1.70 13.10
C THR A 2 15.90 -0.40 12.85
N THR A 3 16.12 0.22 11.69
CA THR A 3 15.31 1.36 11.25
C THR A 3 13.89 0.87 11.08
N ASP A 4 12.97 1.39 11.89
CA ASP A 4 11.55 1.11 11.73
C ASP A 4 11.10 1.54 10.31
N PRO A 5 10.20 0.76 9.67
CA PRO A 5 9.70 1.11 8.35
C PRO A 5 9.01 2.47 8.36
N GLU A 6 9.18 3.23 7.28
CA GLU A 6 8.65 4.59 7.16
C GLU A 6 7.11 4.61 7.24
N PHE A 7 6.46 3.66 6.56
CA PHE A 7 5.00 3.49 6.62
C PHE A 7 4.57 2.03 6.56
N VAL A 8 3.54 1.69 7.33
CA VAL A 8 2.93 0.35 7.33
C VAL A 8 1.41 0.47 7.25
N PHE A 9 0.83 -0.20 6.26
CA PHE A 9 -0.60 -0.44 6.16
C PHE A 9 -0.85 -1.87 6.65
N GLU A 10 -1.63 -2.01 7.71
CA GLU A 10 -2.02 -3.31 8.26
C GLU A 10 -3.44 -3.69 7.82
N GLN A 11 -3.82 -4.94 8.06
CA GLN A 11 -5.18 -5.44 7.77
C GLN A 11 -5.56 -5.22 6.30
N VAL A 12 -4.59 -5.42 5.40
CA VAL A 12 -4.75 -5.22 3.96
C VAL A 12 -5.27 -6.50 3.34
N GLN A 13 -6.39 -6.41 2.65
CA GLN A 13 -6.80 -7.48 1.75
C GLN A 13 -6.01 -7.35 0.44
N ILE A 14 -5.23 -8.37 0.09
CA ILE A 14 -4.37 -8.43 -1.08
C ILE A 14 -4.86 -9.56 -1.98
N GLY A 15 -5.07 -9.26 -3.26
CA GLY A 15 -5.42 -10.24 -4.29
C GLY A 15 -4.65 -10.03 -5.58
N LYS A 16 -4.55 -11.08 -6.40
CA LYS A 16 -4.01 -11.06 -7.76
C LYS A 16 -5.07 -11.59 -8.72
N GLY A 17 -5.71 -10.70 -9.47
CA GLY A 17 -6.91 -11.04 -10.24
C GLY A 17 -8.03 -11.56 -9.34
N LEU A 18 -8.55 -12.76 -9.62
CA LEU A 18 -9.57 -13.44 -8.81
C LEU A 18 -8.99 -14.23 -7.63
N ARG A 19 -7.66 -14.33 -7.51
CA ARG A 19 -6.99 -15.11 -6.47
C ARG A 19 -6.76 -14.24 -5.23
N PRO A 20 -7.42 -14.50 -4.08
CA PRO A 20 -7.03 -13.88 -2.82
C PRO A 20 -5.65 -14.39 -2.41
N LEU A 21 -4.77 -13.50 -1.95
CA LEU A 21 -3.44 -13.81 -1.45
C LEU A 21 -3.33 -13.60 0.05
N ALA A 22 -3.94 -12.53 0.57
CA ALA A 22 -4.00 -12.26 2.00
C ALA A 22 -5.31 -11.52 2.35
N GLN A 23 -5.89 -11.85 3.50
CA GLN A 23 -7.05 -11.14 4.04
C GLN A 23 -6.68 -10.16 5.16
N HIS A 24 -5.54 -10.40 5.80
CA HIS A 24 -4.97 -9.59 6.87
C HIS A 24 -3.48 -9.32 6.60
N GLY A 25 -3.14 -9.03 5.34
CA GLY A 25 -1.78 -8.76 4.91
C GLY A 25 -1.30 -7.37 5.27
N PHE A 26 -0.12 -7.02 4.76
CA PHE A 26 0.53 -5.74 5.01
C PHE A 26 1.06 -5.12 3.71
N LEU A 27 1.05 -3.79 3.66
CA LEU A 27 1.88 -3.04 2.72
C LEU A 27 2.89 -2.25 3.52
N VAL A 28 4.17 -2.40 3.20
CA VAL A 28 5.25 -1.68 3.86
C VAL A 28 5.92 -0.78 2.84
N VAL A 29 6.03 0.50 3.17
CA VAL A 29 6.86 1.45 2.43
C VAL A 29 8.07 1.78 3.30
N ASP A 30 9.25 1.43 2.81
CA ASP A 30 10.52 1.70 3.50
C ASP A 30 11.58 2.09 2.47
N ARG A 31 12.28 3.20 2.72
CA ARG A 31 13.42 3.67 1.91
C ARG A 31 13.14 3.63 0.39
N GLY A 32 11.97 4.11 -0.02
CA GLY A 32 11.57 4.16 -1.43
C GLY A 32 11.14 2.82 -2.04
N THR A 33 10.91 1.79 -1.24
CA THR A 33 10.48 0.46 -1.70
C THR A 33 9.10 0.12 -1.14
N LEU A 34 8.20 -0.37 -1.99
CA LEU A 34 6.92 -0.94 -1.59
C LEU A 34 7.05 -2.46 -1.50
N THR A 35 6.70 -3.02 -0.36
CA THR A 35 6.65 -4.48 -0.14
C THR A 35 5.24 -4.91 0.23
N LEU A 36 4.73 -5.93 -0.46
CA LEU A 36 3.47 -6.60 -0.18
C LEU A 36 3.78 -7.83 0.66
N LEU A 37 3.14 -7.94 1.83
CA LEU A 37 3.30 -9.08 2.72
C LEU A 37 1.96 -9.78 2.95
N ASP A 38 2.01 -11.10 3.12
CA ASP A 38 0.84 -11.87 3.52
C ASP A 38 0.51 -11.73 5.02
N SER A 39 -0.47 -12.49 5.49
CA SER A 39 -0.91 -12.47 6.89
C SER A 39 0.18 -12.91 7.89
N GLU A 40 1.19 -13.65 7.44
CA GLU A 40 2.32 -14.14 8.24
C GLU A 40 3.56 -13.23 8.11
N ARG A 41 3.39 -12.05 7.48
CA ARG A 41 4.47 -11.10 7.14
C ARG A 41 5.51 -11.69 6.17
N GLN A 42 5.15 -12.72 5.41
CA GLN A 42 6.01 -13.24 4.35
C GLN A 42 5.85 -12.40 3.07
N PRO A 43 6.94 -12.14 2.33
CA PRO A 43 6.89 -11.33 1.12
C PRO A 43 6.10 -12.03 0.00
N ILE A 44 5.11 -11.32 -0.53
CA ILE A 44 4.38 -11.67 -1.76
C ILE A 44 5.13 -11.09 -2.97
N ASP A 45 5.48 -9.80 -2.91
CA ASP A 45 6.20 -9.07 -3.95
C ASP A 45 6.83 -7.79 -3.35
N SER A 46 7.84 -7.24 -4.01
CA SER A 46 8.50 -6.00 -3.58
C SER A 46 9.11 -5.27 -4.76
N GLY A 47 8.97 -3.95 -4.83
CA GLY A 47 9.54 -3.14 -5.90
C GLY A 47 9.74 -1.68 -5.50
N PRO A 48 10.66 -0.99 -6.18
CA PRO A 48 10.92 0.41 -5.89
C PRO A 48 9.72 1.28 -6.29
N LEU A 49 9.35 2.25 -5.46
CA LEU A 49 8.15 3.09 -5.64
C LEU A 49 8.11 3.76 -7.01
N HIS A 50 9.25 4.21 -7.54
CA HIS A 50 9.32 4.85 -8.86
C HIS A 50 8.97 3.92 -10.04
N GLN A 51 8.90 2.61 -9.81
CA GLN A 51 8.41 1.63 -10.80
C GLN A 51 7.01 1.12 -10.48
N VAL A 52 6.42 1.55 -9.36
CA VAL A 52 5.07 1.16 -8.96
C VAL A 52 4.06 2.04 -9.69
N VAL A 53 3.03 1.38 -10.24
CA VAL A 53 1.82 2.06 -10.74
C VAL A 53 0.68 1.78 -9.78
N ALA A 54 0.08 2.82 -9.21
CA ALA A 54 -1.04 2.71 -8.29
C ALA A 54 -2.29 3.41 -8.85
N LYS A 55 -3.45 2.77 -8.82
CA LYS A 55 -4.70 3.34 -9.34
C LYS A 55 -5.88 3.12 -8.42
N LYS A 56 -6.72 4.13 -8.22
CA LYS A 56 -7.94 3.98 -7.42
C LYS A 56 -8.94 3.06 -8.13
N ILE A 57 -9.47 2.07 -7.43
CA ILE A 57 -10.52 1.20 -7.97
C ILE A 57 -11.88 1.86 -7.72
N ARG A 58 -12.47 2.46 -8.77
CA ARG A 58 -13.68 3.28 -8.62
C ARG A 58 -14.92 2.49 -8.16
N PHE A 59 -15.10 1.25 -8.62
CA PHE A 59 -16.27 0.44 -8.26
C PHE A 59 -16.29 0.00 -6.79
N THR A 60 -15.17 0.08 -6.06
CA THR A 60 -15.13 -0.17 -4.60
C THR A 60 -15.39 1.10 -3.77
N GLY A 61 -15.94 2.15 -4.39
CA GLY A 61 -16.06 3.47 -3.78
C GLY A 61 -14.71 4.13 -3.51
N GLY A 62 -13.66 3.68 -4.20
CA GLY A 62 -12.29 4.16 -4.04
C GLY A 62 -11.60 3.71 -2.75
N LYS A 63 -12.13 2.69 -2.07
CA LYS A 63 -11.54 2.09 -0.86
C LYS A 63 -10.39 1.12 -1.17
N SER A 64 -10.22 0.77 -2.45
CA SER A 64 -9.19 -0.15 -2.91
C SER A 64 -8.31 0.49 -3.96
N VAL A 65 -7.06 0.05 -4.00
CA VAL A 65 -6.02 0.48 -4.93
C VAL A 65 -5.60 -0.73 -5.75
N SER A 66 -5.48 -0.55 -7.05
CA SER A 66 -4.75 -1.49 -7.89
C SER A 66 -3.29 -1.09 -7.90
N LEU A 67 -2.40 -2.04 -7.61
CA LEU A 67 -0.95 -1.85 -7.61
C LEU A 67 -0.37 -2.68 -8.75
N THR A 68 0.55 -2.12 -9.51
CA THR A 68 1.42 -2.87 -10.42
C THR A 68 2.83 -2.80 -9.88
N VAL A 69 3.37 -3.93 -9.45
CA VAL A 69 4.71 -4.09 -8.88
C VAL A 69 5.43 -5.10 -9.76
N ASN A 70 6.63 -4.76 -10.26
CA ASN A 70 7.40 -5.62 -11.16
C ASN A 70 6.58 -6.17 -12.36
N GLY A 71 5.67 -5.36 -12.90
CA GLY A 71 4.76 -5.76 -13.98
C GLY A 71 3.59 -6.65 -13.57
N THR A 72 3.52 -7.07 -12.30
CA THR A 72 2.41 -7.87 -11.75
C THR A 72 1.35 -6.98 -11.11
N LYS A 73 0.09 -7.17 -11.51
CA LYS A 73 -1.05 -6.44 -10.97
C LYS A 73 -1.66 -7.12 -9.74
N TYR A 74 -1.81 -6.33 -8.68
CA TYR A 74 -2.47 -6.67 -7.43
C TYR A 74 -3.64 -5.73 -7.18
N ASN A 75 -4.59 -6.19 -6.38
CA ASN A 75 -5.63 -5.38 -5.77
C ASN A 75 -5.36 -5.35 -4.27
N ALA A 76 -5.25 -4.17 -3.71
CA ALA A 76 -5.08 -3.95 -2.29
C ALA A 76 -6.27 -3.14 -1.76
N ALA A 77 -6.99 -3.67 -0.78
CA ALA A 77 -7.92 -2.90 0.02
C ALA A 77 -7.28 -2.68 1.39
N PRO A 78 -6.51 -1.60 1.57
CA PRO A 78 -5.94 -1.30 2.87
C PRO A 78 -7.07 -1.00 3.84
N GLY A 79 -7.15 -1.76 4.92
CA GLY A 79 -7.97 -1.39 6.06
C GLY A 79 -7.44 -0.07 6.66
N TRP A 80 -8.26 0.61 7.44
CA TRP A 80 -7.70 1.48 8.47
C TRP A 80 -7.09 0.56 9.55
N GLY A 81 -5.99 -0.12 9.21
CA GLY A 81 -5.19 -0.89 10.14
C GLY A 81 -4.71 0.04 11.25
N ALA A 82 -4.76 -0.46 12.49
CA ALA A 82 -4.61 0.26 13.74
C ALA A 82 -3.62 1.45 13.67
N ARG A 83 -4.01 2.55 14.32
CA ARG A 83 -3.13 3.67 14.72
C ARG A 83 -1.71 3.19 15.03
N GLY A 84 -0.83 3.24 14.03
CA GLY A 84 0.59 2.97 14.17
C GLY A 84 1.35 4.26 13.91
N VAL A 85 1.45 5.10 14.95
CA VAL A 85 2.52 6.06 15.31
C VAL A 85 3.09 7.05 14.27
N PHE A 86 2.93 6.91 12.95
CA PHE A 86 3.69 7.68 11.95
C PHE A 86 2.88 8.15 10.74
N VAL A 87 1.66 8.66 10.96
CA VAL A 87 1.22 9.75 10.07
C VAL A 87 1.68 11.03 10.72
N LEU A 88 2.71 11.67 10.16
CA LEU A 88 3.22 12.95 10.65
C LEU A 88 2.05 13.91 10.96
N PRO A 89 2.04 14.58 12.13
CA PRO A 89 1.10 15.65 12.42
C PRO A 89 1.39 16.79 11.44
N GLY A 90 0.58 16.88 10.37
CA GLY A 90 0.72 17.90 9.33
C GLY A 90 0.13 17.46 7.98
N ASP A 91 0.40 16.23 7.54
CA ASP A 91 -0.02 15.72 6.21
C ASP A 91 -1.23 14.78 6.24
N SER A 92 -1.53 14.20 7.41
CA SER A 92 -2.75 13.42 7.66
C SER A 92 -4.03 14.22 7.41
N ALA A 93 -3.97 15.55 7.46
CA ALA A 93 -5.12 16.43 7.29
C ALA A 93 -5.71 16.39 5.87
N HIS A 94 -4.95 15.93 4.86
CA HIS A 94 -5.35 16.02 3.44
C HIS A 94 -5.77 14.69 2.79
N VAL A 95 -5.52 13.54 3.41
CA VAL A 95 -5.87 12.21 2.86
C VAL A 95 -7.10 11.64 3.55
N LYS A 96 -8.17 11.40 2.78
CA LYS A 96 -9.50 11.02 3.29
C LYS A 96 -9.61 9.51 3.56
N SER A 97 -8.60 8.71 3.17
CA SER A 97 -8.58 7.26 3.35
C SER A 97 -7.18 6.65 3.26
N ALA A 98 -7.00 5.43 3.79
CA ALA A 98 -5.78 4.65 3.61
C ALA A 98 -5.41 4.41 2.14
N ALA A 99 -6.42 4.25 1.27
CA ALA A 99 -6.20 4.13 -0.18
C ALA A 99 -5.60 5.42 -0.78
N GLU A 100 -6.04 6.59 -0.31
CA GLU A 100 -5.47 7.87 -0.75
C GLU A 100 -4.07 8.12 -0.18
N ALA A 101 -3.82 7.73 1.08
CA ALA A 101 -2.49 7.79 1.67
C ALA A 101 -1.50 6.92 0.87
N LEU A 102 -1.89 5.70 0.50
CA LEU A 102 -1.06 4.81 -0.33
C LEU A 102 -0.77 5.41 -1.71
N LEU A 103 -1.77 5.99 -2.37
CA LEU A 103 -1.58 6.69 -3.64
C LEU A 103 -0.59 7.85 -3.48
N HIS A 104 -0.77 8.67 -2.43
CA HIS A 104 0.12 9.79 -2.15
C HIS A 104 1.57 9.33 -1.95
N LEU A 105 1.80 8.28 -1.16
CA LEU A 105 3.15 7.73 -0.94
C LEU A 105 3.80 7.22 -2.23
N VAL A 106 3.02 6.54 -3.10
CA VAL A 106 3.52 6.12 -4.41
C VAL A 106 3.90 7.32 -5.27
N ALA A 107 3.08 8.37 -5.30
CA ALA A 107 3.38 9.59 -6.06
C ALA A 107 4.64 10.31 -5.53
N THR A 108 4.76 10.47 -4.21
CA THR A 108 5.93 11.10 -3.57
C THR A 108 7.20 10.28 -3.80
N GLY A 109 7.08 8.93 -3.86
CA GLY A 109 8.16 8.03 -4.23
C GLY A 109 8.49 7.97 -5.72
N GLY A 110 7.89 8.82 -6.56
CA GLY A 110 8.13 8.91 -7.99
C GLY A 110 7.35 7.89 -8.84
N GLY A 111 6.44 7.14 -8.24
CA GLY A 111 5.57 6.19 -8.93
C GLY A 111 4.41 6.87 -9.65
N GLN A 112 3.75 6.12 -10.53
CA GLN A 112 2.62 6.64 -11.31
C GLN A 112 1.29 6.42 -10.58
N VAL A 113 0.47 7.48 -10.48
CA VAL A 113 -0.85 7.42 -9.82
C VAL A 113 -2.00 7.82 -10.75
N GLY A 114 -3.20 7.24 -10.55
CA GLY A 114 -4.41 7.60 -11.32
C GLY A 114 -5.75 7.10 -10.78
#